data_AF-A0AAJ1CRU2-F1
#
_entry.id   AF-A0AAJ1CRU2-F1
#
_cell.length_a   1.000
_cell.length_b   1.000
_cell.length_c   1.000
_cell.angle_alpha   90.00
_cell.angle_beta   90.00
_cell.angle_gamma   90.00
#
_symmetry.space_group_name_H-M   'P 1'
#
loop_
_entity.id
_entity.type
_entity.pdbx_description
1 polymer ?
#
loop_
_entity_poly.entity_id
_entity_poly.type
_entity_poly.pdbx_seq_one_letter_code
_entity_poly.pdbx_strand_id
1 'polypeptide(L)' 'MKNNILSKNYKKIVIYDEETKKELAVITDEEVKTASSNIIVKLQP' A
#
# COMPACT_ATOMS: atom_id res chain seq x y z
N MET A 1 1.36 12.43 -5.35
CA MET A 1 1.13 11.98 -6.75
C MET A 1 -0.09 11.08 -6.69
N LYS A 2 -1.17 11.37 -7.41
CA LYS A 2 -2.45 10.64 -7.25
C LYS A 2 -2.31 9.25 -7.88
N ASN A 3 -2.43 8.19 -7.08
CA ASN A 3 -2.03 6.85 -7.52
C ASN A 3 -3.04 6.12 -8.42
N ASN A 4 -4.25 6.66 -8.67
CA ASN A 4 -5.30 6.16 -9.60
C ASN A 4 -5.73 4.68 -9.48
N ILE A 5 -5.08 3.91 -8.61
CA ILE A 5 -5.39 2.50 -8.29
C ILE A 5 -6.62 2.41 -7.39
N LEU A 6 -6.86 3.45 -6.62
CA LEU A 6 -7.96 3.55 -5.69
C LEU A 6 -9.16 4.18 -6.40
N SER A 7 -10.32 3.54 -6.29
CA SER A 7 -11.58 4.05 -6.82
C SER A 7 -12.36 4.77 -5.73
N LYS A 8 -13.46 5.45 -6.08
CA LYS A 8 -14.34 6.10 -5.08
C LYS A 8 -14.76 5.18 -3.92
N ASN A 9 -14.79 3.86 -4.16
CA ASN A 9 -15.25 2.87 -3.20
C ASN A 9 -14.13 2.30 -2.32
N TYR A 10 -12.86 2.50 -2.66
CA TYR A 10 -11.72 1.96 -1.92
C TYR A 10 -10.68 3.05 -1.70
N LYS A 11 -10.53 3.50 -0.44
CA LYS A 11 -9.65 4.63 -0.07
C LYS A 11 -8.21 4.24 0.26
N LYS A 12 -7.93 2.96 0.47
CA LYS A 12 -6.60 2.45 0.79
C LYS A 12 -6.48 0.97 0.41
N ILE A 13 -5.27 0.54 0.08
CA ILE A 13 -4.87 -0.86 0.03
C ILE A 13 -3.91 -1.09 1.20
N VAL A 14 -4.12 -2.18 1.93
CA VAL A 14 -3.22 -2.62 3.01
C VAL A 14 -2.69 -3.98 2.61
N ILE A 15 -1.36 -4.09 2.53
CA ILE A 15 -0.66 -5.37 2.38
C ILE A 15 -0.33 -5.85 3.78
N TYR A 16 -0.79 -7.05 4.11
CA TYR A 16 -0.77 -7.60 5.45
C TYR A 16 -0.16 -8.99 5.43
N ASP A 17 0.76 -9.25 6.36
CA ASP A 17 1.25 -10.59 6.66
C ASP A 17 0.25 -11.28 7.59
N GLU A 18 -0.43 -12.30 7.08
CA GLU A 18 -1.45 -13.02 7.82
C GLU A 18 -0.88 -13.91 8.92
N GLU A 19 0.34 -14.43 8.77
CA GLU A 19 0.97 -15.30 9.77
C GLU A 19 1.43 -14.49 10.97
N THR A 20 2.12 -13.36 10.73
CA THR A 20 2.64 -12.52 11.80
C THR A 20 1.66 -11.45 12.27
N LYS A 21 0.53 -11.32 11.58
CA LYS A 21 -0.51 -10.32 11.81
C LYS A 21 -0.02 -8.87 11.69
N LYS A 22 0.99 -8.62 10.85
CA LYS A 22 1.62 -7.31 10.67
C LYS A 22 1.25 -6.65 9.35
N GLU A 23 1.01 -5.34 9.40
CA GLU A 23 0.91 -4.53 8.19
C GLU A 23 2.31 -4.34 7.58
N LEU A 24 2.44 -4.68 6.29
CA LEU A 24 3.70 -4.58 5.55
C LEU A 24 3.77 -3.31 4.70
N ALA A 25 2.65 -2.89 4.12
CA ALA A 25 2.54 -1.67 3.35
C ALA A 25 1.12 -1.12 3.33
N VAL A 26 1.00 0.20 3.23
CA VAL A 26 -0.26 0.91 3.03
C VAL A 26 -0.11 1.84 1.82
N ILE A 27 -1.02 1.70 0.87
CA ILE A 27 -1.05 2.51 -0.35
C ILE A 27 -2.33 3.33 -0.30
N THR A 28 -2.17 4.65 -0.34
CA THR A 28 -3.27 5.63 -0.46
C THR A 28 -3.09 6.43 -1.75
N ASP A 29 -4.06 7.30 -2.04
CA ASP A 29 -3.95 8.25 -3.17
C ASP A 29 -2.87 9.30 -2.94
N GLU A 30 -2.48 9.53 -1.68
CA GLU A 30 -1.55 10.57 -1.29
C GLU A 30 -0.12 10.03 -1.20
N GLU A 31 0.04 8.79 -0.71
CA GLU A 31 1.34 8.25 -0.35
C GLU A 31 1.39 6.71 -0.37
N VAL A 32 2.62 6.19 -0.37
CA VAL A 32 2.92 4.78 -0.12
C VAL A 32 3.79 4.72 1.13
N LYS A 33 3.34 3.97 2.13
CA LYS A 33 4.07 3.70 3.38
C LYS A 33 4.40 2.22 3.47
N THR A 34 5.60 1.90 3.94
CA THR A 34 6.05 0.53 4.16
C THR A 34 6.57 0.36 5.58
N ALA A 35 6.44 -0.85 6.14
CA ALA A 35 6.90 -1.16 7.48
C ALA A 35 8.44 -1.24 7.59
N SER A 36 9.14 -1.29 6.45
CA SER A 36 10.60 -1.33 6.37
C SER A 36 11.07 -0.70 5.06
N SER A 37 12.23 -0.03 5.11
CA SER A 37 12.92 0.53 3.93
C SER A 37 13.30 -0.54 2.89
N ASN A 38 13.36 -1.81 3.31
CA ASN A 38 13.71 -2.92 2.42
C ASN A 38 12.51 -3.42 1.61
N ILE A 39 11.28 -3.02 1.99
CA ILE A 39 10.07 -3.35 1.25
C ILE A 39 9.87 -2.24 0.22
N ILE A 40 10.08 -2.58 -1.06
CA ILE A 40 9.91 -1.68 -2.18
C ILE A 40 8.58 -2.02 -2.88
N VAL A 41 7.64 -1.08 -2.86
CA VAL A 41 6.38 -1.18 -3.62
C VAL A 41 6.54 -0.41 -4.92
N LYS A 42 6.35 -1.11 -6.06
CA LYS A 42 6.35 -0.50 -7.39
C LYS A 42 5.00 -0.73 -8.04
N LEU A 43 4.44 0.34 -8.58
CA LEU A 43 3.25 0.27 -9.41
C LEU A 43 3.71 0.21 -10.86
N GLN A 44 3.34 -0.86 -11.56
CA GLN A 44 3.59 -1.01 -12.98
C GLN A 44 2.25 -0.91 -13.74
N PRO A 45 2.22 -0.30 -14.94
CA PRO A 45 1.03 -0.26 -15.79
C PRO A 45 0.49 -1.64 -16.13
#